data_AF-A0A534EU95-F1
#
_entry.id   AF-A0A534EU95-F1
#
_cell.length_a   1.000
_cell.length_b   1.000
_cell.length_c   1.000
_cell.angle_alpha   90.00
_cell.angle_beta   90.00
_cell.angle_gamma   90.00
#
_symmetry.space_group_name_H-M   'P 1'
#
loop_
_entity.id
_entity.type
_entity.pdbx_description
1 polymer ?
#
loop_
_entity_poly.entity_id
_entity_poly.type
_entity_poly.pdbx_seq_one_letter_code
_entity_poly.pdbx_strand_id
1 'polypeptide(L)'
;MDLKSAVSGGGGAPPAPIGCPLASSPAPLPAHAASSAAPSGASGRTPDTFHIDSAPFESQPCREWAASACWFPFPAIDVGFRSRRSFFTSSAETAGPPADTYGANPSTPGSSHMRQTLSLDQTRSFTHAHPTAALWAAAVFALLAACGGGYGGGGGSGGGGTCGGAYGGNNCPAPTINMSSPGSTVNRTVQLTASASAMGSATVTRVDFLVDGTIVGTATAAPYTFGWDSTTVSDGNHTLTAKVTDNQAQSATSTAITVNVDNNPAFAVALSGAQIFPAPNSNATGTANLTVKLGTGAVSGKVTLNGVNATAVTINEAFAGSTGPGAITLAANAGTAGEWDVAAGALLTADQVTALLEGKLYVIATSAANPAGELRGQITPANVKVTFAALAGSQEVPPVTIAASGMAAATVDALANTVTVHVNATGVNDATAAEVDTAAAGATGPKLVALTKDNVNAGHWSTELAGVSAADVGNYTANKWYVNVVTPADPSGALRGQIDATAAPPPAAATLTQLKTTAFAVCASCHTGGGAALPSSMDLHPAQIYASIVGVASVEQPALKRVAPGDAANSYVVQKLEGAATITGARMPFGGPYLDQATIDQVKAWINAGAQNN
;
A
#
# COMPACT_ATOMS: atom_id res chain seq x y z
N MET A 1 -65.08 9.67 13.43
CA MET A 1 -64.80 10.96 12.78
C MET A 1 -63.94 10.67 11.55
N ASP A 2 -64.49 10.16 10.44
CA ASP A 2 -65.51 10.72 9.52
C ASP A 2 -64.88 11.71 8.51
N LEU A 3 -65.05 11.60 7.19
CA LEU A 3 -66.06 10.87 6.38
C LEU A 3 -65.52 10.16 5.11
N LYS A 4 -66.23 9.08 4.75
CA LYS A 4 -66.72 8.56 3.43
C LYS A 4 -66.15 9.15 2.09
N SER A 5 -65.80 8.35 1.07
CA SER A 5 -66.64 7.56 0.11
C SER A 5 -67.34 8.42 -0.98
N ALA A 6 -67.60 8.01 -2.25
CA ALA A 6 -67.56 6.69 -2.92
C ALA A 6 -67.51 6.77 -4.48
N VAL A 7 -67.35 5.62 -5.17
CA VAL A 7 -68.00 5.08 -6.42
C VAL A 7 -68.64 6.07 -7.43
N SER A 8 -68.52 5.99 -8.78
CA SER A 8 -68.13 4.97 -9.80
C SER A 8 -67.43 5.64 -11.04
N GLY A 9 -67.03 4.99 -12.15
CA GLY A 9 -66.88 3.55 -12.53
C GLY A 9 -67.48 3.16 -13.91
N GLY A 10 -66.68 2.57 -14.81
CA GLY A 10 -67.04 2.11 -16.19
C GLY A 10 -66.52 3.05 -17.32
N GLY A 11 -66.20 2.62 -18.55
CA GLY A 11 -66.07 1.27 -19.13
C GLY A 11 -66.07 1.29 -20.68
N GLY A 12 -65.12 0.63 -21.37
CA GLY A 12 -65.15 0.46 -22.83
C GLY A 12 -63.78 0.32 -23.53
N ALA A 13 -63.65 -0.69 -24.40
CA ALA A 13 -62.56 -0.91 -25.36
C ALA A 13 -62.93 -2.05 -26.34
N PRO A 14 -62.32 -2.19 -27.53
CA PRO A 14 -61.63 -1.21 -28.37
C PRO A 14 -62.42 -0.95 -29.68
N PRO A 15 -61.86 -0.32 -30.74
CA PRO A 15 -61.12 -1.12 -31.73
C PRO A 15 -59.87 -0.43 -32.34
N ALA A 16 -58.98 -1.24 -32.92
CA ALA A 16 -58.04 -0.80 -33.96
C ALA A 16 -58.61 -1.14 -35.35
N PRO A 17 -58.15 -0.51 -36.45
CA PRO A 17 -57.21 -1.26 -37.29
C PRO A 17 -56.19 -0.42 -38.11
N ILE A 18 -55.10 -1.11 -38.53
CA ILE A 18 -54.29 -0.93 -39.76
C ILE A 18 -53.66 0.45 -40.03
N GLY A 19 -52.32 0.46 -40.08
CA GLY A 19 -51.50 1.50 -40.72
C GLY A 19 -50.07 1.01 -40.94
N CYS A 20 -49.61 0.98 -42.19
CA CYS A 20 -48.27 0.54 -42.59
C CYS A 20 -47.69 1.53 -43.61
N PRO A 21 -46.37 1.79 -43.59
CA PRO A 21 -45.65 2.06 -44.83
C PRO A 21 -44.38 1.20 -45.01
N LEU A 22 -44.00 0.99 -46.27
CA LEU A 22 -42.79 0.30 -46.71
C LEU A 22 -41.66 1.30 -47.02
N ALA A 23 -40.43 0.96 -46.62
CA ALA A 23 -39.16 1.45 -47.18
C ALA A 23 -38.04 0.47 -46.75
N SER A 24 -37.72 -0.55 -47.54
CA SER A 24 -36.78 -0.55 -48.69
C SER A 24 -35.31 -0.76 -48.28
N SER A 25 -34.78 -1.95 -48.58
CA SER A 25 -33.41 -2.41 -48.28
C SER A 25 -32.34 -1.75 -49.17
N PRO A 26 -31.04 -2.07 -48.97
CA PRO A 26 -30.49 -3.21 -49.71
C PRO A 26 -29.74 -4.25 -48.84
N ALA A 27 -29.66 -5.49 -49.34
CA ALA A 27 -28.93 -6.59 -48.72
C ALA A 27 -27.53 -6.78 -49.37
N PRO A 28 -26.56 -7.41 -48.68
CA PRO A 28 -25.22 -7.68 -49.22
C PRO A 28 -25.21 -8.84 -50.24
N LEU A 29 -24.17 -8.88 -51.06
CA LEU A 29 -23.91 -9.98 -52.01
C LEU A 29 -23.27 -11.21 -51.32
N PRO A 30 -23.51 -12.44 -51.83
CA PRO A 30 -23.06 -13.69 -51.21
C PRO A 30 -21.63 -14.13 -51.60
N ALA A 31 -21.14 -15.16 -50.91
CA ALA A 31 -19.78 -15.69 -51.02
C ALA A 31 -19.56 -16.70 -52.16
N HIS A 32 -18.29 -17.03 -52.42
CA HIS A 32 -17.86 -18.25 -53.09
C HIS A 32 -17.08 -19.15 -52.10
N ALA A 33 -17.10 -20.46 -52.31
CA ALA A 33 -16.64 -21.46 -51.33
C ALA A 33 -15.79 -22.59 -51.93
N ALA A 34 -14.87 -23.12 -51.11
CA ALA A 34 -14.27 -24.47 -51.14
C ALA A 34 -13.50 -24.64 -49.80
N SER A 35 -13.76 -25.60 -48.90
CA SER A 35 -13.48 -27.05 -48.99
C SER A 35 -12.02 -27.34 -49.41
N SER A 36 -11.20 -28.09 -48.68
CA SER A 36 -11.50 -29.42 -48.12
C SER A 36 -10.40 -29.99 -47.18
N ALA A 37 -10.75 -31.05 -46.44
CA ALA A 37 -9.89 -32.17 -46.00
C ALA A 37 -8.62 -31.93 -45.14
N ALA A 38 -8.65 -32.48 -43.91
CA ALA A 38 -7.49 -33.15 -43.30
C ALA A 38 -7.41 -34.61 -43.84
N PRO A 39 -6.31 -35.37 -43.64
CA PRO A 39 -6.19 -36.09 -42.35
C PRO A 39 -4.74 -36.41 -41.86
N SER A 40 -4.67 -36.84 -40.59
CA SER A 40 -3.76 -37.87 -40.02
C SER A 40 -2.26 -37.96 -40.40
N GLY A 41 -1.39 -37.98 -39.38
CA GLY A 41 -0.04 -38.55 -39.50
C GLY A 41 0.73 -38.51 -38.17
N ALA A 42 0.97 -39.67 -37.56
CA ALA A 42 1.69 -39.77 -36.29
C ALA A 42 3.01 -40.53 -36.42
N SER A 43 3.97 -40.19 -35.54
CA SER A 43 5.14 -40.94 -35.04
C SER A 43 6.37 -40.04 -34.95
N GLY A 44 7.16 -40.21 -33.90
CA GLY A 44 8.33 -39.39 -33.62
C GLY A 44 9.63 -40.19 -33.58
N ARG A 45 10.75 -39.47 -33.43
CA ARG A 45 12.02 -40.03 -32.96
C ARG A 45 12.96 -38.92 -32.48
N THR A 46 13.47 -39.07 -31.26
CA THR A 46 14.83 -38.67 -30.87
C THR A 46 15.85 -39.64 -31.55
N PRO A 47 17.18 -39.38 -31.58
CA PRO A 47 17.95 -38.57 -30.63
C PRO A 47 19.14 -37.75 -31.21
N ASP A 48 19.99 -37.28 -30.29
CA ASP A 48 21.46 -37.12 -30.38
C ASP A 48 22.13 -35.91 -31.09
N THR A 49 22.49 -34.94 -30.24
CA THR A 49 23.87 -34.41 -29.95
C THR A 49 24.66 -33.45 -30.88
N PHE A 50 25.30 -32.46 -30.20
CA PHE A 50 26.63 -31.85 -30.42
C PHE A 50 26.94 -31.00 -31.70
N HIS A 51 26.94 -29.66 -31.55
CA HIS A 51 28.13 -28.75 -31.68
C HIS A 51 27.71 -27.28 -31.41
N ILE A 52 28.37 -26.54 -30.50
CA ILE A 52 29.53 -25.61 -30.65
C ILE A 52 29.18 -24.22 -31.26
N ASP A 53 29.82 -23.19 -30.71
CA ASP A 53 29.56 -21.75 -30.87
C ASP A 53 29.58 -21.17 -32.29
N SER A 54 28.82 -20.09 -32.49
CA SER A 54 29.23 -18.93 -33.29
C SER A 54 28.34 -17.71 -32.99
N ALA A 55 28.95 -16.58 -32.63
CA ALA A 55 28.32 -15.26 -32.63
C ALA A 55 28.76 -14.45 -33.85
N PRO A 56 27.89 -13.57 -34.38
CA PRO A 56 28.27 -12.17 -34.51
C PRO A 56 27.22 -11.24 -33.86
N PHE A 57 27.56 -10.13 -33.20
CA PHE A 57 28.32 -8.92 -33.61
C PHE A 57 27.51 -7.90 -34.44
N GLU A 58 27.68 -6.62 -34.08
CA GLU A 58 27.10 -5.40 -34.68
C GLU A 58 25.56 -5.19 -34.57
N SER A 59 25.05 -3.97 -34.41
CA SER A 59 25.70 -2.63 -34.33
C SER A 59 24.95 -1.66 -33.40
N GLN A 60 25.69 -0.68 -32.85
CA GLN A 60 25.13 0.58 -32.34
C GLN A 60 25.31 1.69 -33.39
N PRO A 61 24.47 2.75 -33.32
CA PRO A 61 24.89 4.09 -33.71
C PRO A 61 24.83 5.07 -32.52
N CYS A 62 25.98 5.66 -32.19
CA CYS A 62 26.06 6.91 -31.43
C CYS A 62 26.27 8.08 -32.40
N ARG A 63 25.61 9.23 -32.17
CA ARG A 63 26.00 10.64 -32.49
C ARG A 63 24.77 11.56 -32.57
N GLU A 64 24.83 12.88 -32.39
CA GLU A 64 25.64 13.75 -31.48
C GLU A 64 25.10 15.21 -31.57
N TRP A 65 25.26 15.98 -30.48
CA TRP A 65 25.46 17.45 -30.43
C TRP A 65 24.33 18.50 -30.68
N ALA A 66 24.24 19.39 -29.67
CA ALA A 66 24.28 20.87 -29.76
C ALA A 66 22.99 21.73 -29.81
N ALA A 67 22.76 22.38 -28.66
CA ALA A 67 22.55 23.83 -28.46
C ALA A 67 21.29 24.56 -28.99
N SER A 68 20.63 25.28 -28.07
CA SER A 68 19.96 26.57 -28.31
C SER A 68 19.75 27.31 -26.98
N ALA A 69 19.91 28.65 -26.94
CA ALA A 69 19.70 29.47 -25.74
C ALA A 69 19.32 30.92 -26.09
N CYS A 70 18.16 31.37 -25.58
CA CYS A 70 17.60 32.75 -25.59
C CYS A 70 16.35 32.77 -24.68
N TRP A 71 15.82 33.87 -24.13
CA TRP A 71 16.41 35.10 -23.55
C TRP A 71 15.28 35.90 -22.84
N PHE A 72 15.26 35.98 -21.49
CA PHE A 72 14.49 36.95 -20.66
C PHE A 72 12.93 36.96 -20.73
N PRO A 73 12.19 37.70 -19.85
CA PRO A 73 12.61 38.49 -18.67
C PRO A 73 11.93 38.13 -17.32
N PHE A 74 12.49 38.69 -16.23
CA PHE A 74 11.85 38.80 -14.89
C PHE A 74 10.92 40.02 -14.80
N PRO A 75 9.98 40.05 -13.84
CA PRO A 75 9.60 41.24 -13.08
C PRO A 75 10.30 41.29 -11.70
N ALA A 76 10.60 42.49 -11.21
CA ALA A 76 11.11 42.71 -9.85
C ALA A 76 9.99 43.16 -8.89
N ILE A 77 10.14 42.90 -7.58
CA ILE A 77 9.30 43.45 -6.51
C ILE A 77 10.22 43.97 -5.37
N ASP A 78 9.74 45.01 -4.68
CA ASP A 78 10.54 45.97 -3.91
C ASP A 78 11.18 45.50 -2.60
N VAL A 79 12.28 46.16 -2.22
CA VAL A 79 13.01 45.95 -0.96
C VAL A 79 12.45 46.87 0.14
N GLY A 80 11.40 46.39 0.83
CA GLY A 80 10.70 47.10 1.91
C GLY A 80 11.46 47.18 3.24
N PHE A 81 12.57 47.92 3.32
CA PHE A 81 13.31 48.12 4.57
C PHE A 81 12.50 48.90 5.62
N ARG A 82 12.14 48.27 6.75
CA ARG A 82 11.70 48.97 7.98
C ARG A 82 12.39 48.40 9.22
N SER A 83 13.36 49.15 9.74
CA SER A 83 14.04 48.85 10.99
C SER A 83 13.24 49.32 12.20
N ARG A 84 13.15 48.48 13.25
CA ARG A 84 12.88 48.93 14.63
C ARG A 84 13.76 48.19 15.65
N ARG A 85 14.91 48.81 15.92
CA ARG A 85 15.48 48.90 17.28
C ARG A 85 14.42 49.50 18.23
N SER A 86 14.32 49.20 19.52
CA SER A 86 14.97 48.22 20.41
C SER A 86 14.05 48.02 21.63
N PHE A 87 14.30 47.05 22.52
CA PHE A 87 14.76 47.30 23.90
C PHE A 87 14.84 46.00 24.73
N PHE A 88 15.80 45.97 25.68
CA PHE A 88 15.87 45.00 26.77
C PHE A 88 14.98 45.46 27.94
N THR A 89 14.32 44.51 28.60
CA THR A 89 14.21 44.48 30.07
C THR A 89 14.24 43.04 30.56
N SER A 90 15.18 42.72 31.43
CA SER A 90 15.26 41.46 32.16
C SER A 90 14.70 41.63 33.57
N SER A 91 13.89 40.69 34.05
CA SER A 91 13.60 40.52 35.47
C SER A 91 13.28 39.07 35.76
N ALA A 92 14.15 38.42 36.54
CA ALA A 92 13.88 37.13 37.15
C ALA A 92 13.77 37.35 38.65
N GLU A 93 12.78 36.72 39.30
CA GLU A 93 12.77 36.62 40.76
C GLU A 93 12.00 35.36 41.19
N THR A 94 12.44 34.77 42.31
CA THR A 94 12.00 33.46 42.80
C THR A 94 11.41 33.57 44.20
N ALA A 95 10.27 32.94 44.46
CA ALA A 95 9.73 32.75 45.80
C ALA A 95 9.02 31.38 45.92
N GLY A 96 9.13 30.76 47.10
CA GLY A 96 8.59 29.42 47.39
C GLY A 96 7.21 29.41 48.10
N PRO A 97 6.69 28.21 48.43
CA PRO A 97 5.31 28.01 48.90
C PRO A 97 5.16 27.88 50.44
N PRO A 98 3.91 27.90 50.96
CA PRO A 98 3.58 27.51 52.34
C PRO A 98 2.81 26.17 52.47
N ALA A 99 3.01 25.53 53.63
CA ALA A 99 2.74 24.13 54.00
C ALA A 99 1.29 23.64 54.20
N ASP A 100 1.11 22.33 53.95
CA ASP A 100 0.49 21.25 54.74
C ASP A 100 -0.52 21.50 55.88
N THR A 101 -1.49 20.56 56.03
CA THR A 101 -1.86 19.97 57.35
C THR A 101 -2.70 18.67 57.25
N TYR A 102 -2.13 17.53 57.73
CA TYR A 102 -2.75 16.31 58.35
C TYR A 102 -4.00 15.61 57.72
N GLY A 103 -4.16 14.27 57.74
CA GLY A 103 -3.27 13.16 58.15
C GLY A 103 -3.98 12.00 58.91
N ALA A 104 -3.73 10.72 58.56
CA ALA A 104 -4.04 9.53 59.38
C ALA A 104 -3.34 8.23 58.87
N ASN A 105 -2.92 7.33 59.78
CA ASN A 105 -2.36 5.98 59.53
C ASN A 105 -2.43 5.16 60.85
N PRO A 106 -2.73 3.83 60.84
CA PRO A 106 -1.68 2.78 60.98
C PRO A 106 -1.99 1.51 60.12
N SER A 107 -1.18 0.44 60.03
CA SER A 107 -0.13 -0.11 60.91
C SER A 107 0.98 -0.93 60.19
N THR A 108 2.12 -1.11 60.87
CA THR A 108 3.35 -1.88 60.51
C THR A 108 3.33 -3.31 61.16
N PRO A 109 4.36 -4.24 61.17
CA PRO A 109 5.84 -4.05 61.30
C PRO A 109 6.85 -5.06 60.67
N GLY A 110 8.16 -4.75 60.79
CA GLY A 110 9.33 -5.66 60.65
C GLY A 110 10.49 -5.09 59.79
N SER A 111 11.53 -4.39 60.31
CA SER A 111 12.74 -4.84 61.06
C SER A 111 13.89 -5.40 60.20
N SER A 112 15.19 -5.05 60.34
CA SER A 112 15.88 -4.02 61.17
C SER A 112 17.41 -3.91 60.90
N HIS A 113 18.02 -2.78 61.35
CA HIS A 113 19.49 -2.54 61.57
C HIS A 113 20.44 -2.42 60.34
N MET A 114 21.62 -1.76 60.40
CA MET A 114 22.33 -1.07 61.51
C MET A 114 23.04 0.23 61.04
N ARG A 115 23.60 1.03 61.98
CA ARG A 115 24.30 2.31 61.72
C ARG A 115 25.83 2.18 61.91
N GLN A 116 26.59 3.11 61.35
CA GLN A 116 27.55 3.91 62.14
C GLN A 116 27.88 5.27 61.48
N THR A 117 28.54 6.15 62.23
CA THR A 117 28.68 7.60 61.93
C THR A 117 30.04 8.11 62.41
N LEU A 118 30.61 9.11 61.74
CA LEU A 118 31.43 10.17 62.35
C LEU A 118 31.60 11.35 61.38
N SER A 119 32.01 12.52 61.89
CA SER A 119 32.20 13.77 61.14
C SER A 119 33.49 14.47 61.57
N LEU A 120 33.92 15.48 60.81
CA LEU A 120 34.29 16.81 61.34
C LEU A 120 34.30 17.87 60.23
N ASP A 121 34.66 19.11 60.55
CA ASP A 121 34.25 20.35 59.88
C ASP A 121 35.42 21.35 59.66
N GLN A 122 35.14 22.46 58.96
CA GLN A 122 35.80 23.78 58.98
C GLN A 122 36.96 24.14 58.03
N THR A 123 36.58 24.79 56.92
CA THR A 123 36.98 26.14 56.45
C THR A 123 38.45 26.63 56.54
N ARG A 124 38.97 27.23 55.45
CA ARG A 124 39.17 28.70 55.26
C ARG A 124 39.90 29.05 53.95
N SER A 125 39.88 30.32 53.56
CA SER A 125 40.62 30.92 52.44
C SER A 125 41.27 32.25 52.88
N PHE A 126 42.32 32.74 52.18
CA PHE A 126 42.55 34.15 51.75
C PHE A 126 44.03 34.49 51.36
N THR A 127 44.23 34.80 50.06
CA THR A 127 45.05 35.89 49.43
C THR A 127 46.52 36.26 49.76
N HIS A 128 47.28 36.41 48.66
CA HIS A 128 48.24 37.48 48.25
C HIS A 128 49.63 37.72 48.89
N ALA A 129 50.65 37.81 48.00
CA ALA A 129 51.79 38.74 48.05
C ALA A 129 52.45 38.98 46.66
N HIS A 130 53.03 40.17 46.46
CA HIS A 130 53.92 40.67 45.35
C HIS A 130 54.88 41.72 46.00
N PRO A 131 55.83 42.44 45.32
CA PRO A 131 56.41 42.40 43.95
C PRO A 131 57.94 42.01 44.00
N THR A 132 58.89 42.21 43.07
CA THR A 132 59.35 43.34 42.20
C THR A 132 60.26 42.86 41.02
N ALA A 133 61.09 43.70 40.36
CA ALA A 133 60.74 44.61 39.25
C ALA A 133 61.95 45.47 38.73
N ALA A 134 62.80 44.94 37.82
CA ALA A 134 63.89 45.69 37.12
C ALA A 134 64.24 44.99 35.78
N LEU A 135 64.25 45.60 34.58
CA LEU A 135 65.11 46.69 34.00
C LEU A 135 66.49 46.22 33.53
N TRP A 136 67.02 46.56 32.33
CA TRP A 136 66.47 46.83 30.97
C TRP A 136 67.67 46.96 29.97
N ALA A 137 67.40 47.05 28.66
CA ALA A 137 68.33 47.43 27.55
C ALA A 137 69.46 46.44 27.12
N ALA A 138 70.16 46.62 25.99
CA ALA A 138 69.77 46.75 24.56
C ALA A 138 70.95 47.27 23.69
N ALA A 139 71.28 46.65 22.54
CA ALA A 139 71.89 47.22 21.30
C ALA A 139 72.52 46.13 20.39
N VAL A 140 73.08 46.38 19.19
CA VAL A 140 72.59 46.82 17.84
C VAL A 140 73.67 46.34 16.81
N PHE A 141 73.35 46.23 15.50
CA PHE A 141 74.20 45.78 14.36
C PHE A 141 74.44 44.24 14.30
N ALA A 142 74.42 43.52 13.17
CA ALA A 142 74.76 43.75 11.74
C ALA A 142 76.28 43.76 11.45
N LEU A 143 76.82 43.30 10.31
CA LEU A 143 76.24 42.97 8.99
C LEU A 143 77.14 41.98 8.18
N LEU A 144 76.55 41.23 7.24
CA LEU A 144 77.13 40.74 5.95
C LEU A 144 78.16 39.57 5.88
N ALA A 145 78.01 38.81 4.77
CA ALA A 145 79.00 37.98 4.06
C ALA A 145 79.47 36.66 4.75
N ALA A 146 79.94 35.62 4.03
CA ALA A 146 80.24 35.50 2.60
C ALA A 146 79.91 34.09 2.03
N CYS A 147 80.12 33.91 0.72
CA CYS A 147 80.04 32.63 0.01
C CYS A 147 81.05 31.58 0.52
N GLY A 148 80.63 30.32 0.62
CA GLY A 148 81.50 29.16 0.85
C GLY A 148 80.71 27.86 0.83
N GLY A 149 81.01 26.96 -0.11
CA GLY A 149 80.30 25.68 -0.23
C GLY A 149 80.86 24.58 0.68
N GLY A 150 80.02 23.63 1.08
CA GLY A 150 80.44 22.45 1.84
C GLY A 150 79.39 21.34 1.83
N TYR A 151 79.72 20.20 1.23
CA TYR A 151 78.95 18.96 1.44
C TYR A 151 79.26 18.43 2.85
N GLY A 152 78.23 18.27 3.67
CA GLY A 152 78.32 17.72 5.02
C GLY A 152 77.02 17.03 5.42
N GLY A 153 77.10 15.78 5.89
CA GLY A 153 75.94 14.97 6.22
C GLY A 153 75.23 15.42 7.49
N GLY A 154 73.90 15.37 7.50
CA GLY A 154 73.06 15.81 8.61
C GLY A 154 71.58 15.53 8.39
N GLY A 155 71.24 14.31 7.97
CA GLY A 155 69.85 13.87 7.75
C GLY A 155 69.08 13.73 9.07
N GLY A 156 68.72 14.86 9.66
CA GLY A 156 67.99 14.93 10.93
C GLY A 156 66.61 14.29 10.85
N SER A 157 66.15 13.77 11.99
CA SER A 157 64.87 13.08 12.16
C SER A 157 63.71 13.81 11.50
N GLY A 158 62.85 13.06 10.81
CA GLY A 158 61.73 13.62 10.06
C GLY A 158 60.77 14.43 10.94
N GLY A 159 60.76 15.75 10.75
CA GLY A 159 59.60 16.55 11.09
C GLY A 159 58.43 16.07 10.24
N GLY A 160 57.30 15.71 10.86
CA GLY A 160 56.10 15.29 10.15
C GLY A 160 55.62 16.43 9.25
N GLY A 161 55.85 16.31 7.95
CA GLY A 161 55.59 17.37 6.99
C GLY A 161 54.10 17.66 6.89
N THR A 162 53.65 18.75 7.50
CA THR A 162 52.37 19.38 7.17
C THR A 162 52.35 19.69 5.69
N CYS A 163 51.25 19.40 5.02
CA CYS A 163 51.09 19.78 3.62
C CYS A 163 51.24 21.30 3.45
N GLY A 164 52.11 21.73 2.53
CA GLY A 164 52.49 23.15 2.36
C GLY A 164 53.76 23.52 3.12
N GLY A 165 54.92 23.05 2.66
CA GLY A 165 56.20 23.65 3.03
C GLY A 165 56.36 25.02 2.36
N ALA A 166 57.01 25.97 3.03
CA ALA A 166 56.98 27.43 2.73
C ALA A 166 57.46 27.90 1.33
N TYR A 167 57.82 26.99 0.43
CA TYR A 167 58.31 27.28 -0.93
C TYR A 167 57.65 26.42 -2.03
N GLY A 168 56.56 25.70 -1.71
CA GLY A 168 55.74 24.96 -2.67
C GLY A 168 54.25 25.29 -2.48
N GLY A 169 53.52 25.45 -3.58
CA GLY A 169 52.13 25.94 -3.53
C GLY A 169 51.19 25.08 -2.69
N ASN A 170 50.32 25.71 -1.90
CA ASN A 170 49.38 25.10 -0.95
C ASN A 170 48.25 24.33 -1.65
N ASN A 171 48.56 23.24 -2.35
CA ASN A 171 47.58 22.34 -2.97
C ASN A 171 47.52 21.02 -2.21
N CYS A 172 46.87 21.04 -1.05
CA CYS A 172 46.64 19.83 -0.27
C CYS A 172 45.51 19.01 -0.89
N PRO A 173 45.68 17.69 -1.08
CA PRO A 173 44.65 16.86 -1.67
C PRO A 173 43.42 16.88 -0.75
N ALA A 174 42.30 17.36 -1.25
CA ALA A 174 41.07 17.45 -0.46
C ALA A 174 40.59 16.05 -0.03
N PRO A 175 40.04 15.90 1.19
CA PRO A 175 39.40 14.66 1.62
C PRO A 175 38.24 14.27 0.68
N THR A 176 37.94 12.99 0.59
CA THR A 176 36.77 12.49 -0.16
C THR A 176 35.59 12.26 0.77
N ILE A 177 34.37 12.44 0.25
CA ILE A 177 33.13 12.08 0.95
C ILE A 177 32.05 11.63 -0.04
N ASN A 178 31.33 10.58 0.34
CA ASN A 178 30.11 10.13 -0.32
C ASN A 178 28.99 10.00 0.73
N MET A 179 27.83 10.58 0.45
CA MET A 179 26.60 10.36 1.23
C MET A 179 25.84 9.18 0.60
N SER A 180 25.37 8.23 1.42
CA SER A 180 24.78 6.97 0.92
C SER A 180 23.42 6.61 1.53
N SER A 181 22.94 7.42 2.48
CA SER A 181 21.59 7.38 3.04
C SER A 181 21.10 8.81 3.19
N PRO A 182 19.82 9.12 2.90
CA PRO A 182 18.67 8.21 2.80
C PRO A 182 18.17 7.99 1.35
N GLY A 183 17.06 7.25 1.23
CA GLY A 183 16.32 7.06 -0.02
C GLY A 183 15.49 8.27 -0.45
N SER A 184 14.73 8.10 -1.54
CA SER A 184 14.03 9.21 -2.23
C SER A 184 12.87 9.86 -1.46
N THR A 185 12.29 9.16 -0.49
CA THR A 185 11.21 9.68 0.36
C THR A 185 11.54 9.42 1.82
N VAL A 186 11.31 10.41 2.68
CA VAL A 186 11.72 10.39 4.09
C VAL A 186 10.68 11.01 5.01
N ASN A 187 10.62 10.55 6.27
CA ASN A 187 9.73 11.09 7.31
C ASN A 187 10.28 10.81 8.71
N ARG A 188 9.73 11.48 9.74
CA ARG A 188 10.11 11.33 11.16
C ARG A 188 11.64 11.46 11.33
N THR A 189 12.26 10.60 12.13
CA THR A 189 13.73 10.56 12.32
C THR A 189 14.38 9.71 11.22
N VAL A 190 15.30 10.31 10.48
CA VAL A 190 15.95 9.75 9.29
C VAL A 190 17.43 9.52 9.58
N GLN A 191 17.92 8.30 9.37
CA GLN A 191 19.35 7.99 9.59
C GLN A 191 20.20 8.41 8.39
N LEU A 192 20.78 9.61 8.46
CA LEU A 192 21.78 10.07 7.51
C LEU A 192 23.09 9.29 7.72
N THR A 193 23.77 8.92 6.64
CA THR A 193 25.06 8.21 6.68
C THR A 193 26.01 8.71 5.58
N ALA A 194 27.30 8.77 5.91
CA ALA A 194 28.34 9.16 4.96
C ALA A 194 29.62 8.33 5.15
N SER A 195 30.30 8.05 4.04
CA SER A 195 31.66 7.51 4.02
C SER A 195 32.62 8.65 3.66
N ALA A 196 33.56 8.96 4.56
CA ALA A 196 34.53 10.04 4.38
C ALA A 196 35.96 9.53 4.63
N SER A 197 36.93 10.02 3.85
CA SER A 197 38.33 9.63 3.95
C SER A 197 39.24 10.85 3.73
N ALA A 198 40.28 10.97 4.56
CA ALA A 198 41.29 12.00 4.41
C ALA A 198 42.44 11.50 3.52
N MET A 199 43.18 12.42 2.91
CA MET A 199 44.21 12.10 1.90
C MET A 199 45.63 12.22 2.47
N GLY A 200 46.51 11.31 2.06
CA GLY A 200 47.89 11.27 2.52
C GLY A 200 48.00 10.93 4.01
N SER A 201 48.64 11.80 4.79
CA SER A 201 48.80 11.68 6.25
C SER A 201 47.72 12.42 7.07
N ALA A 202 46.72 13.00 6.41
CA ALA A 202 45.63 13.72 7.07
C ALA A 202 44.65 12.77 7.79
N THR A 203 43.88 13.31 8.73
CA THR A 203 42.77 12.60 9.41
C THR A 203 41.49 13.41 9.32
N VAL A 204 40.36 12.72 9.12
CA VAL A 204 39.03 13.35 9.18
C VAL A 204 38.81 13.86 10.61
N THR A 205 38.47 15.14 10.75
CA THR A 205 38.16 15.77 12.04
C THR A 205 36.65 15.79 12.30
N ARG A 206 35.84 15.97 11.25
CA ARG A 206 34.38 15.81 11.31
C ARG A 206 33.73 15.65 9.93
N VAL A 207 32.49 15.18 9.94
CA VAL A 207 31.52 15.28 8.85
C VAL A 207 30.32 16.09 9.34
N ASP A 208 30.04 17.22 8.69
CA ASP A 208 28.83 18.01 8.91
C ASP A 208 27.74 17.54 7.92
N PHE A 209 26.53 17.24 8.40
CA PHE A 209 25.37 16.87 7.58
C PHE A 209 24.46 18.09 7.37
N LEU A 210 24.02 18.32 6.13
CA LEU A 210 23.30 19.53 5.75
C LEU A 210 21.99 19.21 5.00
N VAL A 211 20.95 19.98 5.33
CA VAL A 211 19.66 20.05 4.62
C VAL A 211 19.54 21.46 4.04
N ASP A 212 19.39 21.57 2.73
CA ASP A 212 19.34 22.84 1.97
C ASP A 212 20.50 23.81 2.30
N GLY A 213 21.68 23.24 2.57
CA GLY A 213 22.89 23.99 2.95
C GLY A 213 22.95 24.42 4.42
N THR A 214 21.92 24.14 5.24
CA THR A 214 21.93 24.35 6.69
C THR A 214 22.43 23.10 7.40
N ILE A 215 23.44 23.21 8.28
CA ILE A 215 23.94 22.07 9.07
C ILE A 215 22.87 21.64 10.07
N VAL A 216 22.44 20.37 10.00
CA VAL A 216 21.50 19.76 10.96
C VAL A 216 22.18 18.90 12.01
N GLY A 217 23.41 18.45 11.76
CA GLY A 217 24.19 17.63 12.69
C GLY A 217 25.64 17.44 12.26
N THR A 218 26.47 16.96 13.17
CA THR A 218 27.92 16.75 12.96
C THR A 218 28.35 15.45 13.61
N ALA A 219 29.09 14.61 12.87
CA ALA A 219 29.74 13.39 13.37
C ALA A 219 31.26 13.55 13.37
N THR A 220 31.91 13.31 14.51
CA THR A 220 33.37 13.47 14.70
C THR A 220 34.16 12.16 14.64
N ALA A 221 33.49 11.02 14.52
CA ALA A 221 34.10 9.69 14.44
C ALA A 221 33.33 8.79 13.47
N ALA A 222 34.01 7.78 12.94
CA ALA A 222 33.39 6.76 12.09
C ALA A 222 32.70 5.67 12.96
N PRO A 223 31.56 5.09 12.51
CA PRO A 223 30.85 5.41 11.26
C PRO A 223 30.15 6.78 11.34
N TYR A 224 30.31 7.61 10.30
CA TYR A 224 29.73 8.95 10.29
C TYR A 224 28.23 8.84 10.00
N THR A 225 27.43 8.97 11.05
CA THR A 225 25.97 8.87 10.98
C THR A 225 25.32 9.98 11.83
N PHE A 226 24.12 10.41 11.43
CA PHE A 226 23.33 11.37 12.21
C PHE A 226 21.83 11.10 12.06
N GLY A 227 21.09 11.07 13.17
CA GLY A 227 19.63 10.94 13.17
C GLY A 227 18.96 12.30 13.01
N TRP A 228 18.56 12.65 11.79
CA TRP A 228 17.92 13.92 11.48
C TRP A 228 16.40 13.82 11.70
N ASP A 229 15.82 14.69 12.52
CA ASP A 229 14.38 14.85 12.62
C ASP A 229 13.86 15.68 11.44
N SER A 230 13.25 15.02 10.45
CA SER A 230 12.68 15.68 9.28
C SER A 230 11.41 16.49 9.56
N THR A 231 10.82 16.41 10.77
CA THR A 231 9.72 17.30 11.17
C THR A 231 10.18 18.72 11.48
N THR A 232 11.51 18.97 11.45
CA THR A 232 12.13 20.30 11.56
C THR A 232 12.06 21.12 10.27
N VAL A 233 11.69 20.51 9.14
CA VAL A 233 11.48 21.19 7.84
C VAL A 233 10.03 21.02 7.36
N SER A 234 9.70 21.65 6.24
CA SER A 234 8.45 21.43 5.50
C SER A 234 8.41 20.04 4.86
N ASP A 235 7.22 19.60 4.45
CA ASP A 235 7.10 18.51 3.48
C ASP A 235 7.34 19.04 2.05
N GLY A 236 7.86 18.17 1.17
CA GLY A 236 8.28 18.51 -0.19
C GLY A 236 9.75 18.16 -0.49
N ASN A 237 10.29 18.66 -1.60
CA ASN A 237 11.65 18.34 -2.04
C ASN A 237 12.72 19.14 -1.27
N HIS A 238 13.63 18.41 -0.61
CA HIS A 238 14.79 18.93 0.12
C HIS A 238 16.10 18.36 -0.42
N THR A 239 17.19 19.13 -0.29
CA THR A 239 18.52 18.80 -0.81
C THR A 239 19.47 18.43 0.31
N LEU A 240 19.86 17.16 0.38
CA LEU A 240 20.81 16.65 1.38
C LEU A 240 22.23 16.63 0.84
N THR A 241 23.18 17.07 1.67
CA THR A 241 24.63 16.92 1.42
C THR A 241 25.37 16.62 2.71
N ALA A 242 26.56 16.04 2.60
CA ALA A 242 27.50 15.89 3.72
C ALA A 242 28.84 16.56 3.37
N LYS A 243 29.43 17.28 4.33
CA LYS A 243 30.71 17.99 4.19
C LYS A 243 31.74 17.44 5.16
N VAL A 244 32.81 16.85 4.64
CA VAL A 244 33.98 16.42 5.43
C VAL A 244 34.91 17.61 5.69
N THR A 245 35.51 17.68 6.87
CA THR A 245 36.65 18.56 7.19
C THR A 245 37.78 17.73 7.82
N ASP A 246 39.02 17.91 7.34
CA ASP A 246 40.21 17.23 7.86
C ASP A 246 41.02 18.08 8.85
N ASN A 247 42.06 17.48 9.44
CA ASN A 247 42.97 18.12 10.39
C ASN A 247 43.95 19.14 9.76
N GLN A 248 43.95 19.29 8.43
CA GLN A 248 44.70 20.31 7.68
C GLN A 248 43.76 21.40 7.10
N ALA A 249 42.55 21.50 7.67
CA ALA A 249 41.49 22.44 7.27
C ALA A 249 41.02 22.31 5.81
N GLN A 250 41.32 21.19 5.14
CA GLN A 250 40.76 20.88 3.83
C GLN A 250 39.34 20.35 4.00
N SER A 251 38.47 20.61 3.02
CA SER A 251 37.09 20.15 3.04
C SER A 251 36.55 19.83 1.66
N ALA A 252 35.64 18.87 1.59
CA ALA A 252 34.86 18.54 0.40
C ALA A 252 33.41 18.30 0.79
N THR A 253 32.51 18.52 -0.17
CA THR A 253 31.07 18.24 -0.04
C THR A 253 30.72 17.08 -0.97
N SER A 254 29.82 16.22 -0.53
CA SER A 254 29.30 15.11 -1.35
C SER A 254 28.55 15.61 -2.58
N THR A 255 28.26 14.71 -3.51
CA THR A 255 27.08 14.86 -4.39
C THR A 255 25.82 15.09 -3.55
N ALA A 256 24.85 15.81 -4.11
CA ALA A 256 23.58 16.05 -3.46
C ALA A 256 22.63 14.85 -3.63
N ILE A 257 21.91 14.50 -2.57
CA ILE A 257 20.76 13.58 -2.63
C ILE A 257 19.50 14.46 -2.53
N THR A 258 18.62 14.39 -3.52
CA THR A 258 17.29 15.03 -3.44
C THR A 258 16.33 14.05 -2.78
N VAL A 259 15.57 14.50 -1.79
CA VAL A 259 14.58 13.68 -1.08
C VAL A 259 13.24 14.41 -0.99
N ASN A 260 12.13 13.69 -1.04
CA ASN A 260 10.82 14.22 -0.68
C ASN A 260 10.55 13.93 0.80
N VAL A 261 10.43 14.97 1.60
CA VAL A 261 9.96 14.89 2.99
C VAL A 261 8.44 14.76 2.99
N ASP A 262 7.89 13.78 3.71
CA ASP A 262 6.45 13.50 3.80
C ASP A 262 6.05 13.07 5.22
N ASN A 263 5.94 14.05 6.13
CA ASN A 263 5.47 13.84 7.50
C ASN A 263 3.95 13.91 7.62
N ASN A 264 3.24 14.41 6.61
CA ASN A 264 1.80 14.57 6.55
C ASN A 264 1.15 13.84 5.33
N PRO A 265 1.41 12.54 5.12
CA PRO A 265 0.85 11.78 4.00
C PRO A 265 -0.67 11.83 3.98
N ALA A 266 -1.21 11.96 2.76
CA ALA A 266 -2.63 11.95 2.46
C ALA A 266 -3.02 10.64 1.75
N PHE A 267 -4.09 10.02 2.24
CA PHE A 267 -4.59 8.73 1.77
C PHE A 267 -5.99 8.90 1.17
N ALA A 268 -6.11 8.61 -0.13
CA ALA A 268 -7.39 8.46 -0.82
C ALA A 268 -7.76 6.97 -0.87
N VAL A 269 -8.83 6.58 -0.18
CA VAL A 269 -9.21 5.17 0.02
C VAL A 269 -10.58 4.91 -0.59
N ALA A 270 -10.71 3.86 -1.41
CA ALA A 270 -11.99 3.36 -1.87
C ALA A 270 -12.54 2.30 -0.91
N LEU A 271 -13.79 2.49 -0.46
CA LEU A 271 -14.51 1.56 0.42
C LEU A 271 -15.56 0.79 -0.38
N SER A 272 -15.57 -0.54 -0.21
CA SER A 272 -16.54 -1.45 -0.86
C SER A 272 -16.82 -2.68 0.00
N GLY A 273 -18.00 -3.29 -0.16
CA GLY A 273 -18.31 -4.61 0.41
C GLY A 273 -17.41 -5.71 -0.15
N ALA A 274 -16.83 -5.49 -1.34
CA ALA A 274 -15.83 -6.35 -1.99
C ALA A 274 -14.59 -6.66 -1.14
N GLN A 275 -14.26 -5.81 -0.17
CA GLN A 275 -13.07 -5.99 0.70
C GLN A 275 -13.41 -6.69 2.02
N ILE A 276 -14.66 -7.09 2.23
CA ILE A 276 -15.15 -7.80 3.43
C ILE A 276 -15.39 -9.26 3.05
N PHE A 277 -15.17 -10.18 3.99
CA PHE A 277 -15.49 -11.59 3.80
C PHE A 277 -16.28 -12.17 5.00
N PRO A 278 -17.41 -12.89 4.75
CA PRO A 278 -18.14 -12.95 3.49
C PRO A 278 -18.61 -11.56 3.04
N ALA A 279 -18.61 -11.30 1.74
CA ALA A 279 -18.98 -9.98 1.22
C ALA A 279 -20.46 -9.66 1.52
N PRO A 280 -20.79 -8.52 2.16
CA PRO A 280 -22.16 -8.12 2.40
C PRO A 280 -22.84 -7.79 1.07
N ASN A 281 -24.12 -8.13 0.94
CA ASN A 281 -24.86 -8.01 -0.32
C ASN A 281 -25.30 -6.55 -0.57
N SER A 282 -24.33 -5.67 -0.82
CA SER A 282 -24.53 -4.22 -0.89
C SER A 282 -24.04 -3.62 -2.20
N ASN A 283 -24.81 -2.68 -2.73
CA ASN A 283 -24.41 -1.78 -3.82
C ASN A 283 -23.93 -0.41 -3.30
N ALA A 284 -23.80 -0.25 -1.98
CA ALA A 284 -23.25 0.95 -1.38
C ALA A 284 -21.77 1.13 -1.75
N THR A 285 -21.29 2.36 -1.74
CA THR A 285 -19.89 2.71 -2.02
C THR A 285 -19.43 3.79 -1.07
N GLY A 286 -18.12 3.91 -0.85
CA GLY A 286 -17.58 5.01 -0.09
C GLY A 286 -16.18 5.41 -0.51
N THR A 287 -15.79 6.62 -0.10
CA THR A 287 -14.41 7.11 -0.21
C THR A 287 -13.98 7.71 1.12
N ALA A 288 -12.71 7.54 1.48
CA ALA A 288 -12.08 8.29 2.56
C ALA A 288 -10.96 9.17 2.00
N ASN A 289 -10.85 10.39 2.51
CA ASN A 289 -9.70 11.26 2.31
C ASN A 289 -9.17 11.58 3.70
N LEU A 290 -8.02 10.99 4.06
CA LEU A 290 -7.42 11.06 5.39
C LEU A 290 -6.01 11.66 5.29
N THR A 291 -5.59 12.40 6.31
CA THR A 291 -4.22 12.90 6.46
C THR A 291 -3.71 12.54 7.84
N VAL A 292 -2.50 11.99 7.93
CA VAL A 292 -1.91 11.54 9.20
C VAL A 292 -0.57 12.24 9.41
N LYS A 293 -0.41 12.96 10.54
CA LYS A 293 0.88 13.53 10.92
C LYS A 293 1.75 12.45 11.57
N LEU A 294 2.66 11.84 10.80
CA LEU A 294 3.47 10.69 11.23
C LEU A 294 4.31 10.95 12.48
N GLY A 295 4.73 12.20 12.72
CA GLY A 295 5.48 12.59 13.92
C GLY A 295 4.64 12.67 15.21
N THR A 296 3.31 12.73 15.13
CA THR A 296 2.42 12.88 16.32
C THR A 296 1.23 11.93 16.35
N GLY A 297 1.01 11.13 15.30
CA GLY A 297 -0.18 10.28 15.14
C GLY A 297 -1.48 11.03 14.89
N ALA A 298 -1.46 12.37 14.77
CA ALA A 298 -2.68 13.17 14.62
C ALA A 298 -3.34 12.91 13.27
N VAL A 299 -4.64 12.58 13.29
CA VAL A 299 -5.41 12.27 12.08
C VAL A 299 -6.45 13.36 11.82
N SER A 300 -6.62 13.72 10.55
CA SER A 300 -7.72 14.55 10.06
C SER A 300 -8.28 13.97 8.77
N GLY A 301 -9.45 14.45 8.34
CA GLY A 301 -10.08 14.04 7.09
C GLY A 301 -11.53 13.60 7.28
N LYS A 302 -12.10 13.00 6.22
CA LYS A 302 -13.49 12.54 6.20
C LYS A 302 -13.70 11.30 5.34
N VAL A 303 -14.81 10.62 5.60
CA VAL A 303 -15.36 9.52 4.82
C VAL A 303 -16.70 9.96 4.23
N THR A 304 -16.95 9.68 2.96
CA THR A 304 -18.23 9.94 2.28
C THR A 304 -18.82 8.60 1.83
N LEU A 305 -20.06 8.31 2.22
CA LEU A 305 -20.76 7.07 1.93
C LEU A 305 -22.01 7.31 1.07
N ASN A 306 -22.24 6.44 0.09
CA ASN A 306 -23.40 6.45 -0.79
C ASN A 306 -24.13 5.11 -0.69
N GLY A 307 -25.47 5.13 -0.65
CA GLY A 307 -26.30 3.91 -0.68
C GLY A 307 -26.47 3.17 0.65
N VAL A 308 -25.80 3.58 1.73
CA VAL A 308 -25.92 2.98 3.07
C VAL A 308 -26.31 4.01 4.12
N ASN A 309 -27.22 3.63 5.03
CA ASN A 309 -27.43 4.32 6.30
C ASN A 309 -26.52 3.69 7.38
N ALA A 310 -25.30 4.20 7.50
CA ALA A 310 -24.29 3.63 8.38
C ALA A 310 -24.59 3.88 9.86
N THR A 311 -24.33 2.87 10.71
CA THR A 311 -24.49 2.94 12.17
C THR A 311 -23.21 3.40 12.88
N ALA A 312 -22.05 3.12 12.30
CA ALA A 312 -20.75 3.64 12.72
C ALA A 312 -19.77 3.64 11.55
N VAL A 313 -18.78 4.52 11.61
CA VAL A 313 -17.59 4.50 10.75
C VAL A 313 -16.35 4.57 11.64
N THR A 314 -15.40 3.66 11.44
CA THR A 314 -14.20 3.55 12.26
C THR A 314 -12.96 3.30 11.40
N ILE A 315 -11.79 3.73 11.88
CA ILE A 315 -10.49 3.26 11.43
C ILE A 315 -10.07 2.14 12.39
N ASN A 316 -9.71 0.99 11.85
CA ASN A 316 -9.35 -0.23 12.59
C ASN A 316 -7.97 -0.75 12.16
N GLU A 317 -7.37 -1.61 12.99
CA GLU A 317 -6.04 -2.18 12.80
C GLU A 317 -6.10 -3.68 12.46
N ALA A 318 -6.02 -4.00 11.16
CA ALA A 318 -5.66 -5.31 10.62
C ALA A 318 -5.32 -5.21 9.12
N PHE A 319 -4.48 -6.12 8.62
CA PHE A 319 -4.26 -6.29 7.18
C PHE A 319 -5.57 -6.55 6.39
N ALA A 320 -5.51 -6.34 5.08
CA ALA A 320 -6.59 -6.73 4.18
C ALA A 320 -6.86 -8.24 4.30
N GLY A 321 -8.14 -8.65 4.26
CA GLY A 321 -8.53 -10.03 4.58
C GLY A 321 -8.53 -10.36 6.07
N SER A 322 -8.36 -9.39 6.97
CA SER A 322 -8.53 -9.56 8.42
C SER A 322 -9.33 -8.43 9.07
N THR A 323 -9.85 -8.73 10.26
CA THR A 323 -10.56 -7.82 11.15
C THR A 323 -9.79 -7.64 12.44
N GLY A 324 -9.77 -6.42 12.98
CA GLY A 324 -9.07 -6.12 14.23
C GLY A 324 -9.65 -4.92 14.98
N PRO A 325 -9.00 -4.49 16.08
CA PRO A 325 -9.56 -3.48 16.99
C PRO A 325 -9.77 -2.12 16.31
N GLY A 326 -10.74 -1.35 16.82
CA GLY A 326 -10.96 0.03 16.41
C GLY A 326 -9.91 0.96 17.03
N ALA A 327 -9.25 1.77 16.20
CA ALA A 327 -8.29 2.79 16.60
C ALA A 327 -8.96 4.17 16.76
N ILE A 328 -9.78 4.58 15.78
CA ILE A 328 -10.48 5.89 15.77
C ILE A 328 -11.94 5.70 15.34
N THR A 329 -12.87 6.25 16.11
CA THR A 329 -14.29 6.37 15.71
C THR A 329 -14.53 7.74 15.08
N LEU A 330 -15.18 7.76 13.91
CA LEU A 330 -15.57 9.00 13.23
C LEU A 330 -16.96 9.45 13.69
N ALA A 331 -17.20 10.75 13.64
CA ALA A 331 -18.50 11.34 13.93
C ALA A 331 -19.28 11.57 12.64
N ALA A 332 -20.58 11.29 12.61
CA ALA A 332 -21.43 11.64 11.47
C ALA A 332 -21.47 13.17 11.30
N ASN A 333 -21.30 13.66 10.07
CA ASN A 333 -21.30 15.09 9.77
C ASN A 333 -22.72 15.68 9.96
N ALA A 334 -22.84 16.77 10.72
CA ALA A 334 -24.13 17.37 11.03
C ALA A 334 -24.75 18.22 9.89
N GLY A 335 -23.98 18.53 8.84
CA GLY A 335 -24.41 19.32 7.68
C GLY A 335 -24.68 18.49 6.42
N THR A 336 -23.97 17.37 6.23
CA THR A 336 -24.05 16.52 5.03
C THR A 336 -24.38 15.07 5.40
N ALA A 337 -25.57 14.60 5.02
CA ALA A 337 -25.93 13.19 5.20
C ALA A 337 -25.00 12.28 4.38
N GLY A 338 -24.52 11.20 5.00
CA GLY A 338 -23.56 10.26 4.39
C GLY A 338 -22.08 10.64 4.58
N GLU A 339 -21.76 11.85 5.02
CA GLU A 339 -20.40 12.21 5.42
C GLU A 339 -20.13 11.90 6.91
N TRP A 340 -18.89 11.53 7.20
CA TRP A 340 -18.37 11.24 8.54
C TRP A 340 -16.99 11.88 8.69
N ASP A 341 -16.77 12.68 9.72
CA ASP A 341 -15.50 13.38 9.94
C ASP A 341 -14.65 12.69 11.00
N VAL A 342 -13.33 12.77 10.84
CA VAL A 342 -12.38 12.44 11.90
C VAL A 342 -12.48 13.52 12.99
N ALA A 343 -12.74 13.10 14.23
CA ALA A 343 -12.93 14.02 15.35
C ALA A 343 -11.69 14.89 15.60
N ALA A 344 -11.90 16.17 15.91
CA ALA A 344 -10.82 17.11 16.17
C ALA A 344 -9.95 16.63 17.36
N GLY A 345 -8.64 16.45 17.11
CA GLY A 345 -7.71 15.91 18.11
C GLY A 345 -7.64 14.38 18.16
N ALA A 346 -8.22 13.65 17.20
CA ALA A 346 -7.99 12.21 17.07
C ALA A 346 -6.51 11.89 16.82
N LEU A 347 -6.01 10.88 17.53
CA LEU A 347 -4.60 10.47 17.57
C LEU A 347 -4.51 8.94 17.44
N LEU A 348 -3.66 8.48 16.54
CA LEU A 348 -3.13 7.12 16.54
C LEU A 348 -2.00 7.01 17.59
N THR A 349 -1.85 5.84 18.21
CA THR A 349 -0.66 5.54 19.02
C THR A 349 0.61 5.44 18.16
N ALA A 350 1.79 5.43 18.78
CA ALA A 350 3.04 5.22 18.06
C ALA A 350 3.04 3.88 17.29
N ASP A 351 2.50 2.82 17.90
CA ASP A 351 2.38 1.49 17.32
C ASP A 351 1.38 1.49 16.15
N GLN A 352 0.26 2.22 16.27
CA GLN A 352 -0.71 2.39 15.18
C GLN A 352 -0.17 3.21 14.00
N VAL A 353 0.79 4.12 14.23
CA VAL A 353 1.51 4.80 13.13
C VAL A 353 2.48 3.83 12.44
N THR A 354 3.13 2.93 13.17
CA THR A 354 3.89 1.82 12.56
C THR A 354 2.97 0.91 11.75
N ALA A 355 1.85 0.48 12.33
CA ALA A 355 0.84 -0.33 11.66
C ALA A 355 0.27 0.36 10.40
N LEU A 356 0.09 1.69 10.41
CA LEU A 356 -0.28 2.46 9.22
C LEU A 356 0.78 2.33 8.11
N LEU A 357 2.06 2.47 8.43
CA LEU A 357 3.16 2.41 7.47
C LEU A 357 3.38 0.99 6.89
N GLU A 358 3.06 -0.02 7.68
CA GLU A 358 2.96 -1.44 7.27
C GLU A 358 1.65 -1.75 6.49
N GLY A 359 0.76 -0.77 6.32
CA GLY A 359 -0.53 -0.93 5.62
C GLY A 359 -1.59 -1.72 6.39
N LYS A 360 -1.45 -1.89 7.71
CA LYS A 360 -2.38 -2.60 8.61
C LYS A 360 -3.58 -1.76 9.06
N LEU A 361 -3.73 -0.49 8.67
CA LEU A 361 -4.96 0.27 9.00
C LEU A 361 -6.00 0.18 7.88
N TYR A 362 -7.28 0.13 8.24
CA TYR A 362 -8.41 0.14 7.31
C TYR A 362 -9.57 0.99 7.82
N VAL A 363 -10.33 1.59 6.91
CA VAL A 363 -11.61 2.21 7.22
C VAL A 363 -12.72 1.18 7.05
N ILE A 364 -13.68 1.15 7.97
CA ILE A 364 -14.88 0.31 7.89
C ILE A 364 -16.13 1.11 8.27
N ALA A 365 -17.19 0.92 7.50
CA ALA A 365 -18.54 1.39 7.81
C ALA A 365 -19.43 0.19 8.14
N THR A 366 -20.17 0.24 9.23
CA THR A 366 -21.17 -0.79 9.61
C THR A 366 -22.58 -0.28 9.37
N SER A 367 -23.55 -1.19 9.24
CA SER A 367 -24.98 -0.85 9.21
C SER A 367 -25.78 -1.77 10.12
N ALA A 368 -27.06 -1.44 10.33
CA ALA A 368 -27.99 -2.32 11.04
C ALA A 368 -28.27 -3.65 10.31
N ALA A 369 -28.03 -3.71 8.99
CA ALA A 369 -28.16 -4.94 8.19
C ALA A 369 -26.85 -5.75 8.21
N ASN A 370 -25.70 -5.07 8.16
CA ASN A 370 -24.37 -5.67 8.13
C ASN A 370 -23.52 -5.13 9.31
N PRO A 371 -23.76 -5.61 10.54
CA PRO A 371 -23.07 -5.10 11.75
C PRO A 371 -21.59 -5.50 11.82
N ALA A 372 -21.19 -6.55 11.10
CA ALA A 372 -19.78 -6.93 10.91
C ALA A 372 -19.04 -6.03 9.89
N GLY A 373 -19.77 -5.18 9.16
CA GLY A 373 -19.25 -4.30 8.12
C GLY A 373 -20.12 -4.33 6.86
N GLU A 374 -20.49 -3.15 6.37
CA GLU A 374 -21.11 -2.93 5.06
C GLU A 374 -20.05 -2.65 3.99
N LEU A 375 -19.08 -1.78 4.31
CA LEU A 375 -18.06 -1.30 3.38
C LEU A 375 -16.70 -1.24 4.09
N ARG A 376 -15.63 -1.71 3.43
CA ARG A 376 -14.26 -1.68 3.96
C ARG A 376 -13.29 -1.13 2.90
N GLY A 377 -12.27 -0.40 3.35
CA GLY A 377 -11.19 0.13 2.51
C GLY A 377 -9.86 0.09 3.24
N GLN A 378 -8.88 -0.68 2.75
CA GLN A 378 -7.53 -0.67 3.33
C GLN A 378 -6.83 0.68 3.09
N ILE A 379 -6.15 1.22 4.11
CA ILE A 379 -5.32 2.41 3.97
C ILE A 379 -3.93 1.95 3.53
N THR A 380 -3.52 2.33 2.31
CA THR A 380 -2.25 1.88 1.70
C THR A 380 -1.27 3.05 1.54
N PRO A 381 -0.15 3.07 2.29
CA PRO A 381 1.02 3.90 1.99
C PRO A 381 1.60 3.66 0.59
N ALA A 382 2.41 4.59 0.08
CA ALA A 382 2.96 4.50 -1.27
C ALA A 382 3.90 3.30 -1.52
N ASN A 383 4.51 2.75 -0.46
CA ASN A 383 5.30 1.51 -0.50
C ASN A 383 4.46 0.23 -0.41
N VAL A 384 3.18 0.34 -0.03
CA VAL A 384 2.28 -0.80 0.20
C VAL A 384 1.28 -0.97 -0.93
N LYS A 385 1.16 -2.19 -1.45
CA LYS A 385 0.16 -2.57 -2.43
C LYS A 385 -0.70 -3.72 -1.90
N VAL A 386 -2.02 -3.61 -2.08
CA VAL A 386 -2.98 -4.65 -1.72
C VAL A 386 -3.62 -5.23 -2.99
N THR A 387 -3.57 -6.55 -3.12
CA THR A 387 -4.24 -7.33 -4.17
C THR A 387 -5.26 -8.26 -3.52
N PHE A 388 -6.43 -8.43 -4.13
CA PHE A 388 -7.45 -9.39 -3.70
C PHE A 388 -7.64 -10.46 -4.79
N ALA A 389 -7.95 -11.69 -4.37
CA ALA A 389 -8.30 -12.79 -5.26
C ALA A 389 -9.54 -13.52 -4.73
N ALA A 390 -10.52 -13.78 -5.60
CA ALA A 390 -11.61 -14.69 -5.27
C ALA A 390 -11.12 -16.14 -5.39
N LEU A 391 -11.56 -17.03 -4.50
CA LEU A 391 -11.27 -18.46 -4.56
C LEU A 391 -12.55 -19.25 -4.89
N ALA A 392 -12.43 -20.19 -5.82
CA ALA A 392 -13.50 -21.12 -6.19
C ALA A 392 -12.91 -22.43 -6.73
N GLY A 393 -13.58 -23.55 -6.52
CA GLY A 393 -13.13 -24.85 -7.06
C GLY A 393 -13.12 -24.89 -8.60
N SER A 394 -13.94 -24.04 -9.24
CA SER A 394 -13.92 -23.86 -10.71
C SER A 394 -12.63 -23.21 -11.26
N GLN A 395 -11.73 -22.71 -10.40
CA GLN A 395 -10.39 -22.24 -10.77
C GLN A 395 -9.29 -23.30 -10.59
N GLU A 396 -9.63 -24.48 -10.04
CA GLU A 396 -8.68 -25.58 -9.83
C GLU A 396 -8.23 -26.23 -11.15
N VAL A 397 -7.15 -27.01 -11.08
CA VAL A 397 -6.55 -27.66 -12.23
C VAL A 397 -6.25 -29.14 -11.91
N PRO A 398 -7.17 -30.08 -12.20
CA PRO A 398 -8.49 -29.91 -12.85
C PRO A 398 -9.55 -29.21 -11.98
N PRO A 399 -10.58 -28.57 -12.56
CA PRO A 399 -11.65 -27.90 -11.81
C PRO A 399 -12.43 -28.83 -10.88
N VAL A 400 -12.76 -28.34 -9.68
CA VAL A 400 -13.53 -29.02 -8.64
C VAL A 400 -14.91 -28.38 -8.49
N THR A 401 -15.99 -29.16 -8.65
CA THR A 401 -17.36 -28.68 -8.43
C THR A 401 -17.72 -28.79 -6.94
N ILE A 402 -17.51 -27.70 -6.20
CA ILE A 402 -17.83 -27.57 -4.77
C ILE A 402 -18.70 -26.32 -4.52
N ALA A 403 -19.55 -26.37 -3.50
CA ALA A 403 -20.40 -25.23 -3.09
C ALA A 403 -19.64 -24.15 -2.28
N ALA A 404 -18.33 -24.31 -2.10
CA ALA A 404 -17.48 -23.49 -1.27
C ALA A 404 -16.89 -22.30 -2.04
N SER A 405 -16.50 -21.26 -1.30
CA SER A 405 -15.86 -20.05 -1.86
C SER A 405 -14.97 -19.36 -0.83
N GLY A 406 -14.07 -18.51 -1.31
CA GLY A 406 -13.16 -17.75 -0.45
C GLY A 406 -12.70 -16.43 -1.05
N MET A 407 -11.98 -15.65 -0.24
CA MET A 407 -11.24 -14.47 -0.65
C MET A 407 -9.85 -14.48 -0.03
N ALA A 408 -8.83 -14.29 -0.86
CA ALA A 408 -7.48 -13.98 -0.42
C ALA A 408 -7.21 -12.48 -0.58
N ALA A 409 -6.36 -11.95 0.30
CA ALA A 409 -5.81 -10.61 0.21
C ALA A 409 -4.30 -10.69 0.47
N ALA A 410 -3.50 -10.21 -0.48
CA ALA A 410 -2.05 -10.11 -0.39
C ALA A 410 -1.67 -8.63 -0.19
N THR A 411 -0.99 -8.33 0.91
CA THR A 411 -0.40 -7.02 1.20
C THR A 411 1.10 -7.11 0.97
N VAL A 412 1.61 -6.36 0.01
CA VAL A 412 3.02 -6.30 -0.40
C VAL A 412 3.61 -4.99 0.10
N ASP A 413 4.66 -5.04 0.93
CA ASP A 413 5.44 -3.87 1.32
C ASP A 413 6.81 -3.90 0.62
N ALA A 414 7.00 -2.99 -0.35
CA ALA A 414 8.23 -2.87 -1.12
C ALA A 414 9.39 -2.23 -0.34
N LEU A 415 9.14 -1.60 0.81
CA LEU A 415 10.16 -1.02 1.70
C LEU A 415 10.66 -2.03 2.73
N ALA A 416 9.75 -2.80 3.34
CA ALA A 416 10.10 -3.90 4.24
C ALA A 416 10.58 -5.17 3.49
N ASN A 417 10.30 -5.27 2.19
CA ASN A 417 10.45 -6.48 1.37
C ASN A 417 9.72 -7.69 1.97
N THR A 418 8.46 -7.45 2.36
CA THR A 418 7.55 -8.46 2.92
C THR A 418 6.29 -8.62 2.06
N VAL A 419 5.69 -9.81 2.13
CA VAL A 419 4.32 -10.02 1.66
C VAL A 419 3.53 -10.80 2.70
N THR A 420 2.45 -10.21 3.20
CA THR A 420 1.50 -10.89 4.08
C THR A 420 0.28 -11.31 3.27
N VAL A 421 -0.06 -12.60 3.31
CA VAL A 421 -1.26 -13.15 2.63
C VAL A 421 -2.24 -13.65 3.68
N HIS A 422 -3.46 -13.11 3.63
CA HIS A 422 -4.61 -13.56 4.41
C HIS A 422 -5.62 -14.24 3.48
N VAL A 423 -6.24 -15.31 3.94
CA VAL A 423 -7.21 -16.11 3.18
C VAL A 423 -8.39 -16.42 4.09
N ASN A 424 -9.60 -16.16 3.63
CA ASN A 424 -10.81 -16.60 4.30
C ASN A 424 -11.62 -17.48 3.33
N ALA A 425 -12.17 -18.58 3.84
CA ALA A 425 -13.01 -19.49 3.06
C ALA A 425 -14.25 -19.92 3.85
N THR A 426 -15.32 -20.25 3.11
CA THR A 426 -16.57 -20.83 3.61
C THR A 426 -16.90 -22.10 2.86
N GLY A 427 -17.43 -23.12 3.56
CA GLY A 427 -17.79 -24.40 2.98
C GLY A 427 -16.68 -25.46 2.99
N VAL A 428 -15.47 -25.11 3.43
CA VAL A 428 -14.30 -25.99 3.60
C VAL A 428 -13.82 -26.00 5.07
N ASN A 429 -14.75 -26.20 6.00
CA ASN A 429 -14.47 -26.12 7.45
C ASN A 429 -13.44 -27.17 7.90
N ASP A 430 -13.39 -28.29 7.18
CA ASP A 430 -12.46 -29.42 7.30
C ASP A 430 -11.12 -29.19 6.60
N ALA A 431 -10.88 -28.03 5.97
CA ALA A 431 -9.62 -27.71 5.30
C ALA A 431 -8.40 -27.96 6.21
N THR A 432 -7.44 -28.70 5.68
CA THR A 432 -6.26 -29.21 6.38
C THR A 432 -5.01 -28.37 6.11
N ALA A 433 -4.98 -27.64 4.99
CA ALA A 433 -3.93 -26.68 4.66
C ALA A 433 -4.49 -25.53 3.80
N ALA A 434 -3.79 -24.40 3.83
CA ALA A 434 -3.80 -23.40 2.77
C ALA A 434 -2.35 -23.02 2.43
N GLU A 435 -2.09 -22.63 1.20
CA GLU A 435 -0.74 -22.36 0.69
C GLU A 435 -0.74 -21.32 -0.43
N VAL A 436 0.42 -20.67 -0.64
CA VAL A 436 0.70 -19.90 -1.86
C VAL A 436 1.62 -20.73 -2.73
N ASP A 437 1.26 -20.86 -4.00
CA ASP A 437 1.95 -21.66 -5.02
C ASP A 437 2.36 -20.77 -6.21
N THR A 438 3.34 -21.25 -7.00
CA THR A 438 3.88 -20.51 -8.16
C THR A 438 3.54 -21.18 -9.51
N ALA A 439 2.38 -20.86 -10.08
CA ALA A 439 2.10 -21.04 -11.52
C ALA A 439 1.09 -20.02 -12.06
N ALA A 440 1.12 -19.82 -13.38
CA ALA A 440 0.12 -19.03 -14.10
C ALA A 440 -1.28 -19.69 -14.06
N ALA A 441 -2.32 -18.91 -14.35
CA ALA A 441 -3.69 -19.41 -14.41
C ALA A 441 -3.84 -20.58 -15.41
N GLY A 442 -4.53 -21.65 -14.99
CA GLY A 442 -4.67 -22.87 -15.76
C GLY A 442 -3.52 -23.88 -15.62
N ALA A 443 -2.55 -23.63 -14.73
CA ALA A 443 -1.50 -24.58 -14.36
C ALA A 443 -1.34 -24.71 -12.83
N THR A 444 -0.85 -25.87 -12.39
CA THR A 444 -0.33 -26.09 -11.03
C THR A 444 1.17 -25.80 -10.97
N GLY A 445 1.69 -25.51 -9.78
CA GLY A 445 3.09 -25.15 -9.58
C GLY A 445 3.68 -25.68 -8.27
N PRO A 446 4.98 -25.44 -8.02
CA PRO A 446 5.57 -25.70 -6.71
C PRO A 446 5.00 -24.74 -5.66
N LYS A 447 4.81 -25.28 -4.45
CA LYS A 447 4.53 -24.51 -3.24
C LYS A 447 5.63 -23.49 -2.96
N LEU A 448 5.23 -22.24 -2.72
CA LEU A 448 6.11 -21.19 -2.21
C LEU A 448 6.11 -21.16 -0.68
N VAL A 449 4.92 -21.11 -0.06
CA VAL A 449 4.80 -21.01 1.40
C VAL A 449 3.49 -21.63 1.93
N ALA A 450 3.51 -22.12 3.17
CA ALA A 450 2.30 -22.56 3.87
C ALA A 450 1.64 -21.39 4.61
N LEU A 451 0.32 -21.43 4.76
CA LEU A 451 -0.41 -20.57 5.69
C LEU A 451 -0.71 -21.31 6.99
N THR A 452 -0.74 -20.54 8.08
CA THR A 452 -1.13 -20.98 9.42
C THR A 452 -2.64 -20.79 9.58
N LYS A 453 -3.35 -21.79 10.10
CA LYS A 453 -4.79 -21.69 10.40
C LYS A 453 -5.01 -20.81 11.62
N ASP A 454 -5.98 -19.91 11.54
CA ASP A 454 -6.44 -19.10 12.67
C ASP A 454 -7.12 -20.00 13.73
N ASN A 455 -6.86 -19.73 15.01
CA ASN A 455 -7.33 -20.56 16.13
C ASN A 455 -8.70 -20.13 16.68
N VAL A 456 -9.26 -19.01 16.20
CA VAL A 456 -10.61 -18.50 16.52
C VAL A 456 -11.52 -18.65 15.30
N ASN A 457 -11.06 -18.23 14.12
CA ASN A 457 -11.82 -18.32 12.87
C ASN A 457 -11.32 -19.49 12.01
N ALA A 458 -11.98 -20.65 12.10
CA ALA A 458 -11.59 -21.85 11.35
C ALA A 458 -11.64 -21.73 9.81
N GLY A 459 -12.23 -20.66 9.26
CA GLY A 459 -12.17 -20.32 7.83
C GLY A 459 -10.99 -19.44 7.44
N HIS A 460 -10.28 -18.82 8.40
CA HIS A 460 -9.18 -17.89 8.18
C HIS A 460 -7.81 -18.58 8.28
N TRP A 461 -6.90 -18.16 7.39
CA TRP A 461 -5.52 -18.60 7.32
C TRP A 461 -4.64 -17.39 6.98
N SER A 462 -3.41 -17.35 7.50
CA SER A 462 -2.46 -16.28 7.17
C SER A 462 -1.00 -16.73 7.10
N THR A 463 -0.17 -15.96 6.40
CA THR A 463 1.29 -16.13 6.34
C THR A 463 1.97 -14.80 6.05
N GLU A 464 3.23 -14.67 6.45
CA GLU A 464 4.08 -13.52 6.14
C GLU A 464 5.41 -14.04 5.59
N LEU A 465 5.72 -13.64 4.35
CA LEU A 465 7.01 -13.89 3.71
C LEU A 465 7.88 -12.66 3.94
N ALA A 466 9.07 -12.84 4.53
CA ALA A 466 10.06 -11.77 4.69
C ALA A 466 11.31 -12.06 3.86
N GLY A 467 11.90 -11.03 3.25
CA GLY A 467 13.08 -11.18 2.39
C GLY A 467 12.75 -11.80 1.02
N VAL A 468 11.62 -11.42 0.44
CA VAL A 468 11.11 -11.93 -0.85
C VAL A 468 12.17 -11.75 -1.95
N SER A 469 12.39 -12.79 -2.76
CA SER A 469 13.49 -12.79 -3.75
C SER A 469 13.14 -12.05 -5.04
N ALA A 470 14.15 -11.69 -5.83
CA ALA A 470 13.93 -11.10 -7.16
C ALA A 470 13.16 -12.03 -8.12
N ALA A 471 13.29 -13.35 -7.96
CA ALA A 471 12.51 -14.33 -8.73
C ALA A 471 11.04 -14.35 -8.27
N ASP A 472 10.79 -14.23 -6.97
CA ASP A 472 9.47 -14.16 -6.37
C ASP A 472 8.71 -12.90 -6.77
N VAL A 473 9.37 -11.74 -6.71
CA VAL A 473 8.84 -10.47 -7.26
C VAL A 473 8.54 -10.62 -8.76
N GLY A 474 9.41 -11.29 -9.52
CA GLY A 474 9.18 -11.61 -10.94
C GLY A 474 7.99 -12.55 -11.17
N ASN A 475 7.68 -13.46 -10.24
CA ASN A 475 6.54 -14.36 -10.32
C ASN A 475 5.23 -13.66 -9.92
N TYR A 476 5.23 -12.86 -8.85
CA TYR A 476 4.10 -12.03 -8.45
C TYR A 476 3.72 -11.01 -9.56
N THR A 477 4.70 -10.28 -10.09
CA THR A 477 4.45 -9.28 -11.16
C THR A 477 4.07 -9.90 -12.51
N ALA A 478 4.38 -11.18 -12.74
CA ALA A 478 3.92 -11.96 -13.89
C ALA A 478 2.59 -12.71 -13.64
N ASN A 479 1.85 -12.39 -12.56
CA ASN A 479 0.59 -13.02 -12.16
C ASN A 479 0.68 -14.55 -12.03
N LYS A 480 1.82 -15.06 -11.54
CA LYS A 480 2.07 -16.51 -11.35
C LYS A 480 1.89 -16.98 -9.91
N TRP A 481 1.41 -16.13 -8.99
CA TRP A 481 1.08 -16.57 -7.65
C TRP A 481 -0.40 -16.93 -7.56
N TYR A 482 -0.72 -18.05 -6.93
CA TYR A 482 -2.10 -18.39 -6.59
C TYR A 482 -2.17 -18.91 -5.15
N VAL A 483 -3.31 -18.69 -4.50
CA VAL A 483 -3.65 -19.36 -3.25
C VAL A 483 -4.36 -20.68 -3.57
N ASN A 484 -4.01 -21.72 -2.82
CA ASN A 484 -4.68 -23.01 -2.79
C ASN A 484 -5.21 -23.28 -1.37
N VAL A 485 -6.36 -23.93 -1.24
CA VAL A 485 -6.92 -24.43 0.03
C VAL A 485 -7.30 -25.89 -0.13
N VAL A 486 -6.76 -26.75 0.71
CA VAL A 486 -6.78 -28.21 0.57
C VAL A 486 -7.73 -28.83 1.61
N THR A 487 -8.58 -29.75 1.16
CA THR A 487 -9.49 -30.54 2.01
C THR A 487 -9.05 -32.02 2.03
N PRO A 488 -9.59 -32.85 2.96
CA PRO A 488 -9.42 -34.30 2.91
C PRO A 488 -10.07 -34.96 1.67
N ALA A 489 -11.06 -34.30 1.05
CA ALA A 489 -11.73 -34.79 -0.16
C ALA A 489 -10.95 -34.45 -1.44
N ASP A 490 -10.35 -33.25 -1.48
CA ASP A 490 -9.68 -32.67 -2.65
C ASP A 490 -8.20 -32.38 -2.30
N PRO A 491 -7.35 -33.43 -2.15
CA PRO A 491 -5.99 -33.30 -1.62
C PRO A 491 -4.98 -32.59 -2.55
N SER A 492 -5.44 -32.11 -3.72
CA SER A 492 -4.66 -31.26 -4.63
C SER A 492 -5.12 -29.79 -4.62
N GLY A 493 -6.25 -29.50 -3.98
CA GLY A 493 -6.90 -28.20 -3.96
C GLY A 493 -8.41 -28.31 -4.12
N ALA A 494 -9.16 -27.65 -3.23
CA ALA A 494 -10.62 -27.51 -3.29
C ALA A 494 -11.05 -26.10 -3.72
N LEU A 495 -10.19 -25.11 -3.50
CA LEU A 495 -10.44 -23.70 -3.76
C LEU A 495 -9.14 -23.02 -4.17
N ARG A 496 -9.05 -22.62 -5.45
CA ARG A 496 -7.93 -21.86 -6.01
C ARG A 496 -8.32 -20.43 -6.32
N GLY A 497 -7.39 -19.50 -6.15
CA GLY A 497 -7.55 -18.09 -6.54
C GLY A 497 -6.22 -17.46 -6.96
N GLN A 498 -6.16 -16.93 -8.18
CA GLN A 498 -4.94 -16.30 -8.70
C GLN A 498 -4.71 -14.92 -8.05
N ILE A 499 -3.53 -14.71 -7.46
CA ILE A 499 -3.07 -13.39 -7.02
C ILE A 499 -2.61 -12.61 -8.26
N ASP A 500 -3.53 -11.84 -8.84
CA ASP A 500 -3.27 -10.97 -9.98
C ASP A 500 -2.91 -9.56 -9.48
N ALA A 501 -1.66 -9.13 -9.73
CA ALA A 501 -1.16 -7.83 -9.29
C ALA A 501 -1.86 -6.63 -9.98
N THR A 502 -2.74 -6.86 -10.94
CA THR A 502 -3.51 -5.83 -11.67
C THR A 502 -5.02 -5.92 -11.46
N ALA A 503 -5.53 -6.97 -10.81
CA ALA A 503 -6.96 -7.14 -10.58
C ALA A 503 -7.52 -6.18 -9.52
N ALA A 504 -8.73 -5.67 -9.79
CA ALA A 504 -9.54 -4.97 -8.81
C ALA A 504 -10.15 -5.97 -7.79
N PRO A 505 -10.60 -5.51 -6.60
CA PRO A 505 -11.31 -6.36 -5.65
C PRO A 505 -12.52 -7.07 -6.30
N PRO A 506 -12.74 -8.38 -6.04
CA PRO A 506 -13.89 -9.09 -6.58
C PRO A 506 -15.21 -8.40 -6.22
N PRO A 507 -16.16 -8.22 -7.16
CA PRO A 507 -17.41 -7.53 -6.84
C PRO A 507 -18.16 -8.26 -5.72
N ALA A 508 -18.73 -7.48 -4.80
CA ALA A 508 -19.59 -8.02 -3.74
C ALA A 508 -20.73 -8.84 -4.37
N ALA A 509 -21.05 -9.99 -3.77
CA ALA A 509 -22.15 -10.81 -4.22
C ALA A 509 -23.46 -10.03 -4.10
N ALA A 510 -24.24 -9.97 -5.17
CA ALA A 510 -25.58 -9.41 -5.13
C ALA A 510 -26.55 -10.42 -4.49
N THR A 511 -27.60 -9.97 -3.81
CA THR A 511 -28.69 -10.89 -3.46
C THR A 511 -29.45 -11.33 -4.71
N LEU A 512 -30.13 -12.48 -4.65
CA LEU A 512 -31.08 -12.84 -5.71
C LEU A 512 -32.18 -11.77 -5.83
N THR A 513 -32.56 -11.11 -4.73
CA THR A 513 -33.52 -9.99 -4.75
C THR A 513 -33.00 -8.73 -5.45
N GLN A 514 -31.70 -8.46 -5.44
CA GLN A 514 -31.07 -7.45 -6.30
C GLN A 514 -31.01 -7.92 -7.76
N LEU A 515 -30.61 -9.17 -8.01
CA LEU A 515 -30.53 -9.72 -9.37
C LEU A 515 -31.91 -9.83 -10.07
N LYS A 516 -33.00 -9.99 -9.31
CA LYS A 516 -34.40 -9.89 -9.79
C LYS A 516 -34.70 -8.54 -10.44
N THR A 517 -34.09 -7.45 -9.96
CA THR A 517 -34.33 -6.08 -10.47
C THR A 517 -33.24 -5.59 -11.42
N THR A 518 -32.09 -6.26 -11.47
CA THR A 518 -31.01 -5.99 -12.44
C THR A 518 -30.92 -7.08 -13.51
N ALA A 519 -30.05 -8.09 -13.34
CA ALA A 519 -29.68 -9.06 -14.37
C ALA A 519 -30.84 -9.88 -14.94
N PHE A 520 -31.82 -10.24 -14.11
CA PHE A 520 -32.96 -11.07 -14.51
C PHE A 520 -34.20 -10.26 -14.93
N ALA A 521 -34.26 -8.96 -14.62
CA ALA A 521 -35.42 -8.11 -14.91
C ALA A 521 -35.74 -8.05 -16.42
N VAL A 522 -34.70 -7.89 -17.24
CA VAL A 522 -34.82 -7.88 -18.71
C VAL A 522 -35.30 -9.23 -19.26
N CYS A 523 -34.91 -10.34 -18.62
CA CYS A 523 -35.20 -11.71 -19.05
C CYS A 523 -36.61 -12.18 -18.62
N ALA A 524 -37.15 -11.70 -17.51
CA ALA A 524 -38.46 -12.09 -16.97
C ALA A 524 -39.63 -11.78 -17.93
N SER A 525 -39.46 -10.80 -18.81
CA SER A 525 -40.42 -10.47 -19.88
C SER A 525 -40.74 -11.65 -20.82
N CYS A 526 -39.76 -12.54 -21.06
CA CYS A 526 -39.90 -13.73 -21.91
C CYS A 526 -39.98 -15.03 -21.09
N HIS A 527 -39.34 -15.08 -19.92
CA HIS A 527 -39.32 -16.22 -19.01
C HIS A 527 -40.42 -16.10 -17.95
N THR A 528 -41.64 -16.47 -18.35
CA THR A 528 -42.89 -16.22 -17.62
C THR A 528 -43.50 -17.44 -16.91
N GLY A 529 -42.84 -18.61 -16.93
CA GLY A 529 -43.36 -19.85 -16.36
C GLY A 529 -44.58 -20.49 -17.04
N GLY A 530 -45.26 -19.77 -17.93
CA GLY A 530 -46.58 -20.13 -18.46
C GLY A 530 -46.62 -21.11 -19.64
N GLY A 531 -45.54 -21.84 -19.96
CA GLY A 531 -45.50 -22.69 -21.16
C GLY A 531 -44.61 -23.93 -21.08
N ALA A 532 -44.93 -24.94 -21.90
CA ALA A 532 -44.26 -26.25 -21.90
C ALA A 532 -42.87 -26.27 -22.58
N ALA A 533 -42.45 -25.17 -23.22
CA ALA A 533 -41.17 -25.04 -23.91
C ALA A 533 -40.48 -23.70 -23.56
N LEU A 534 -39.19 -23.59 -23.82
CA LEU A 534 -38.45 -22.34 -23.62
C LEU A 534 -38.94 -21.25 -24.61
N PRO A 535 -38.91 -19.96 -24.22
CA PRO A 535 -38.45 -19.43 -22.93
C PRO A 535 -39.42 -19.68 -21.76
N SER A 536 -40.70 -19.93 -22.04
CA SER A 536 -41.79 -19.98 -21.06
C SER A 536 -41.76 -21.14 -20.05
N SER A 537 -40.92 -22.17 -20.24
CA SER A 537 -40.69 -23.26 -19.24
C SER A 537 -39.64 -22.93 -18.18
N MET A 538 -39.40 -21.63 -17.98
CA MET A 538 -38.64 -21.02 -16.91
C MET A 538 -39.41 -19.78 -16.47
N ASP A 539 -39.56 -19.58 -15.17
CA ASP A 539 -40.10 -18.33 -14.61
C ASP A 539 -38.97 -17.55 -13.94
N LEU A 540 -38.77 -16.29 -14.33
CA LEU A 540 -37.82 -15.39 -13.68
C LEU A 540 -38.53 -14.29 -12.86
N HIS A 541 -39.85 -14.39 -12.66
CA HIS A 541 -40.58 -13.46 -11.80
C HIS A 541 -40.16 -13.59 -10.32
N PRO A 542 -40.27 -12.51 -9.51
CA PRO A 542 -39.62 -12.44 -8.20
C PRO A 542 -39.96 -13.53 -7.18
N ALA A 543 -41.11 -14.19 -7.32
CA ALA A 543 -41.57 -15.26 -6.43
C ALA A 543 -41.13 -16.67 -6.87
N GLN A 544 -40.85 -16.90 -8.16
CA GLN A 544 -40.62 -18.23 -8.74
C GLN A 544 -39.19 -18.44 -9.26
N ILE A 545 -38.42 -17.36 -9.42
CA ILE A 545 -37.07 -17.39 -9.99
C ILE A 545 -36.12 -18.40 -9.31
N TYR A 546 -36.06 -18.41 -7.97
CA TYR A 546 -35.16 -19.31 -7.23
C TYR A 546 -35.42 -20.78 -7.58
N ALA A 547 -36.68 -21.21 -7.42
CA ALA A 547 -37.13 -22.57 -7.73
C ALA A 547 -37.06 -22.91 -9.23
N SER A 548 -36.99 -21.91 -10.11
CA SER A 548 -36.88 -22.09 -11.57
C SER A 548 -35.45 -22.21 -12.08
N ILE A 549 -34.44 -21.74 -11.34
CA ILE A 549 -33.03 -21.75 -11.81
C ILE A 549 -32.05 -22.48 -10.89
N VAL A 550 -32.20 -22.40 -9.56
CA VAL A 550 -31.18 -22.89 -8.63
C VAL A 550 -31.27 -24.40 -8.47
N GLY A 551 -30.19 -25.12 -8.84
CA GLY A 551 -30.13 -26.59 -8.82
C GLY A 551 -30.94 -27.29 -9.91
N VAL A 552 -31.72 -26.55 -10.71
CA VAL A 552 -32.56 -27.06 -11.81
C VAL A 552 -31.71 -27.36 -13.04
N ALA A 553 -31.97 -28.46 -13.75
CA ALA A 553 -31.27 -28.80 -15.00
C ALA A 553 -31.61 -27.82 -16.14
N SER A 554 -30.65 -27.54 -17.02
CA SER A 554 -30.92 -26.84 -18.27
C SER A 554 -31.70 -27.74 -19.23
N VAL A 555 -32.67 -27.17 -19.95
CA VAL A 555 -33.46 -27.90 -20.96
C VAL A 555 -32.67 -28.03 -22.27
N GLU A 556 -31.81 -27.06 -22.57
CA GLU A 556 -30.98 -27.03 -23.78
C GLU A 556 -29.65 -27.79 -23.62
N GLN A 557 -29.18 -27.97 -22.39
CA GLN A 557 -27.96 -28.72 -22.04
C GLN A 557 -28.19 -29.51 -20.74
N PRO A 558 -28.87 -30.68 -20.79
CA PRO A 558 -29.28 -31.43 -19.58
C PRO A 558 -28.16 -31.89 -18.64
N ALA A 559 -26.91 -31.90 -19.12
CA ALA A 559 -25.72 -32.17 -18.30
C ALA A 559 -25.37 -31.01 -17.33
N LEU A 560 -25.84 -29.79 -17.60
CA LEU A 560 -25.56 -28.59 -16.82
C LEU A 560 -26.79 -28.14 -16.03
N LYS A 561 -26.55 -27.44 -14.91
CA LYS A 561 -27.60 -26.73 -14.17
C LYS A 561 -27.83 -25.35 -14.80
N ARG A 562 -29.06 -24.82 -14.68
CA ARG A 562 -29.39 -23.42 -15.01
C ARG A 562 -28.52 -22.50 -14.12
N VAL A 563 -28.57 -22.73 -12.81
CA VAL A 563 -27.59 -22.27 -11.81
C VAL A 563 -27.11 -23.47 -10.98
N ALA A 564 -25.79 -23.65 -10.89
CA ALA A 564 -25.10 -24.56 -9.99
C ALA A 564 -24.53 -23.76 -8.80
N PRO A 565 -25.06 -23.90 -7.58
CA PRO A 565 -24.52 -23.22 -6.39
C PRO A 565 -23.01 -23.48 -6.20
N GLY A 566 -22.23 -22.41 -6.01
CA GLY A 566 -20.77 -22.43 -5.91
C GLY A 566 -20.01 -22.42 -7.24
N ASP A 567 -20.68 -22.74 -8.36
CA ASP A 567 -20.02 -22.99 -9.65
C ASP A 567 -20.64 -22.12 -10.77
N ALA A 568 -20.18 -20.87 -10.85
CA ALA A 568 -20.58 -19.97 -11.92
C ALA A 568 -20.08 -20.39 -13.31
N ALA A 569 -18.97 -21.14 -13.42
CA ALA A 569 -18.40 -21.56 -14.70
C ALA A 569 -19.27 -22.65 -15.38
N ASN A 570 -19.74 -23.62 -14.60
CA ASN A 570 -20.63 -24.68 -15.07
C ASN A 570 -22.14 -24.32 -14.95
N SER A 571 -22.46 -23.10 -14.50
CA SER A 571 -23.82 -22.55 -14.53
C SER A 571 -24.20 -22.11 -15.94
N TYR A 572 -25.18 -22.79 -16.54
CA TYR A 572 -25.58 -22.53 -17.93
C TYR A 572 -26.13 -21.11 -18.15
N VAL A 573 -26.69 -20.46 -17.12
CA VAL A 573 -27.11 -19.05 -17.22
C VAL A 573 -25.92 -18.11 -17.46
N VAL A 574 -24.74 -18.37 -16.90
CA VAL A 574 -23.53 -17.56 -17.11
C VAL A 574 -23.05 -17.74 -18.54
N GLN A 575 -22.96 -18.99 -19.03
CA GLN A 575 -22.59 -19.29 -20.41
C GLN A 575 -23.54 -18.59 -21.42
N LYS A 576 -24.86 -18.56 -21.13
CA LYS A 576 -25.86 -17.82 -21.91
C LYS A 576 -25.69 -16.31 -21.85
N LEU A 577 -25.34 -15.73 -20.70
CA LEU A 577 -25.14 -14.28 -20.52
C LEU A 577 -23.82 -13.77 -21.12
N GLU A 578 -22.75 -14.57 -21.09
CA GLU A 578 -21.46 -14.25 -21.69
C GLU A 578 -21.44 -14.53 -23.20
N GLY A 579 -22.22 -15.51 -23.67
CA GLY A 579 -22.28 -15.91 -25.08
C GLY A 579 -21.24 -16.97 -25.45
N ALA A 580 -20.95 -17.90 -24.54
CA ALA A 580 -19.93 -18.92 -24.72
C ALA A 580 -20.22 -19.85 -25.93
N ALA A 581 -19.18 -20.32 -26.60
CA ALA A 581 -19.30 -21.17 -27.81
C ALA A 581 -19.99 -22.53 -27.56
N THR A 582 -20.21 -22.92 -26.30
CA THR A 582 -20.91 -24.14 -25.86
C THR A 582 -22.43 -23.98 -25.75
N ILE A 583 -22.99 -22.78 -25.91
CA ILE A 583 -24.43 -22.58 -25.78
C ILE A 583 -25.21 -23.13 -26.97
N THR A 584 -26.43 -23.55 -26.70
CA THR A 584 -27.44 -23.88 -27.71
C THR A 584 -28.19 -22.59 -28.04
N GLY A 585 -28.55 -22.35 -29.30
CA GLY A 585 -29.23 -21.11 -29.71
C GLY A 585 -28.32 -19.88 -29.61
N ALA A 586 -28.81 -18.80 -29.00
CA ALA A 586 -28.12 -17.50 -28.96
C ALA A 586 -27.85 -16.99 -27.53
N ARG A 587 -26.97 -15.99 -27.44
CA ARG A 587 -26.65 -15.22 -26.21
C ARG A 587 -27.90 -14.52 -25.66
N MET A 588 -27.97 -14.41 -24.34
CA MET A 588 -29.02 -13.71 -23.60
C MET A 588 -28.51 -12.40 -23.00
N PRO A 589 -29.35 -11.35 -22.86
CA PRO A 589 -30.72 -11.21 -23.40
C PRO A 589 -30.77 -11.31 -24.94
N PHE A 590 -31.78 -12.02 -25.45
CA PHE A 590 -31.89 -12.32 -26.89
C PHE A 590 -32.09 -11.05 -27.73
N GLY A 591 -31.28 -10.88 -28.77
CA GLY A 591 -31.29 -9.67 -29.61
C GLY A 591 -30.59 -8.45 -29.00
N GLY A 592 -30.24 -8.49 -27.72
CA GLY A 592 -29.62 -7.40 -26.98
C GLY A 592 -30.58 -6.27 -26.56
N PRO A 593 -30.07 -5.20 -25.91
CA PRO A 593 -28.68 -5.04 -25.50
C PRO A 593 -28.24 -6.12 -24.50
N TYR A 594 -26.98 -6.55 -24.60
CA TYR A 594 -26.43 -7.50 -23.64
C TYR A 594 -26.15 -6.81 -22.30
N LEU A 595 -26.16 -7.59 -21.20
CA LEU A 595 -25.71 -7.08 -19.90
C LEU A 595 -24.23 -6.67 -19.98
N ASP A 596 -23.86 -5.63 -19.24
CA ASP A 596 -22.45 -5.29 -19.04
C ASP A 596 -21.72 -6.34 -18.17
N GLN A 597 -20.39 -6.32 -18.24
CA GLN A 597 -19.58 -7.32 -17.55
C GLN A 597 -19.72 -7.24 -16.03
N ALA A 598 -19.90 -6.04 -15.46
CA ALA A 598 -20.09 -5.86 -14.02
C ALA A 598 -21.38 -6.53 -13.51
N THR A 599 -22.48 -6.43 -14.28
CA THR A 599 -23.75 -7.09 -13.98
C THR A 599 -23.64 -8.61 -14.13
N ILE A 600 -22.89 -9.10 -15.14
CA ILE A 600 -22.60 -10.53 -15.30
C ILE A 600 -21.73 -11.04 -14.14
N ASP A 601 -20.74 -10.28 -13.70
CA ASP A 601 -19.88 -10.66 -12.59
C ASP A 601 -20.59 -10.59 -11.23
N GLN A 602 -21.62 -9.74 -11.05
CA GLN A 602 -22.54 -9.83 -9.90
C GLN A 602 -23.34 -11.14 -9.89
N VAL A 603 -23.82 -11.62 -11.06
CA VAL A 603 -24.47 -12.94 -11.16
C VAL A 603 -23.47 -14.04 -10.81
N LYS A 604 -22.23 -13.98 -11.33
CA LYS A 604 -21.18 -14.97 -11.04
C LYS A 604 -20.78 -14.96 -9.55
N ALA A 605 -20.68 -13.79 -8.93
CA ALA A 605 -20.41 -13.63 -7.50
C ALA A 605 -21.54 -14.21 -6.63
N TRP A 606 -22.80 -13.92 -6.94
CA TRP A 606 -23.96 -14.54 -6.26
C TRP A 606 -23.96 -16.07 -6.38
N ILE A 607 -23.68 -16.60 -7.57
CA ILE A 607 -23.63 -18.05 -7.80
C ILE A 607 -22.49 -18.68 -6.98
N ASN A 608 -21.28 -18.12 -7.05
CA ASN A 608 -20.11 -18.61 -6.30
C ASN A 608 -20.31 -18.48 -4.77
N ALA A 609 -21.09 -17.50 -4.30
CA ALA A 609 -21.54 -17.38 -2.91
C ALA A 609 -22.66 -18.38 -2.50
N GLY A 610 -22.83 -19.47 -3.26
CA GLY A 610 -23.82 -20.51 -3.00
C GLY A 610 -25.22 -20.24 -3.53
N ALA A 611 -25.40 -19.23 -4.40
CA ALA A 611 -26.66 -18.92 -5.08
C ALA A 611 -27.89 -18.77 -4.15
N GLN A 612 -27.73 -18.08 -3.02
CA GLN A 612 -28.74 -18.01 -1.95
C GLN A 612 -30.09 -17.39 -2.38
N ASN A 613 -31.19 -17.78 -1.72
CA ASN A 613 -32.51 -17.17 -1.89
C ASN A 613 -32.70 -15.96 -0.95
N ASN A 614 -31.95 -14.89 -1.21
CA ASN A 614 -31.91 -13.65 -0.43
C ASN A 614 -32.40 -12.43 -1.23
#